data_AF-A0A0G1ZRC7-F1
#
_entry.id   AF-A0A0G1ZRC7-F1
#
_cell.length_a   1.000
_cell.length_b   1.000
_cell.length_c   1.000
_cell.angle_alpha   90.00
_cell.angle_beta   90.00
_cell.angle_gamma   90.00
#
_symmetry.space_group_name_H-M   'P 1'
#
loop_
_entity.id
_entity.type
_entity.pdbx_description
1 polymer ?
#
loop_
_entity_poly.entity_id
_entity_poly.type
_entity_poly.pdbx_seq_one_letter_code
_entity_poly.pdbx_strand_id
1 'polypeptide(L)'
;MQEKENIEFHGQPAVKVVERFEGPETMSAYIEAIGFLYGQAEYVIHITGTHEPSASQRKRIDEILSTFKFIDSTDTSDWKTYRNEEYGYEFKYPSSWARLEERNPIFNDHLPDSRRYLAIYPESFPSQDISAHIDVYRAPFTAVKLDNHELVYTLPPSEVTTNGVVWLKFQSTDNLGNELNTFTYYTERGGKTYHVGGAGEQVHQILSTFRFFETGNNNVFDVTAVKTGDKIVGLEARTVAPFSVVPDFPLGPDNARVVFFGTVILEGEYRALTGELLGGYLCFAPSATSQAHIPVMRGDGRDISFCFSDQDVAHSLLNAERGRVTIEVEDYVINSYPAEVFNEAELRRVLIKDFSGE
;
A
#
# COMPACT_ATOMS: atom_id res chain seq x y z
N MET A 1 -20.07 14.47 45.95
CA MET A 1 -20.85 13.21 45.81
C MET A 1 -20.76 12.76 44.36
N GLN A 2 -20.50 11.48 44.09
CA GLN A 2 -20.37 10.92 42.75
C GLN A 2 -21.51 9.92 42.51
N GLU A 3 -22.25 10.11 41.42
CA GLU A 3 -23.29 9.21 40.94
C GLU A 3 -22.86 8.65 39.59
N LYS A 4 -23.01 7.33 39.40
CA LYS A 4 -22.68 6.65 38.15
C LYS A 4 -23.88 5.82 37.70
N GLU A 5 -24.25 5.95 36.44
CA GLU A 5 -25.40 5.28 35.84
C GLU A 5 -25.04 4.75 34.44
N ASN A 6 -25.48 3.54 34.12
CA ASN A 6 -25.43 3.02 32.76
C ASN A 6 -26.68 3.51 32.02
N ILE A 7 -26.50 4.21 30.91
CA ILE A 7 -27.57 4.78 30.09
C ILE A 7 -27.43 4.32 28.64
N GLU A 8 -28.47 4.57 27.84
CA GLU A 8 -28.38 4.52 26.39
C GLU A 8 -28.34 5.95 25.86
N PHE A 9 -27.32 6.27 25.08
CA PHE A 9 -27.16 7.58 24.45
C PHE A 9 -27.25 7.42 22.94
N HIS A 10 -28.40 7.79 22.34
CA HIS A 10 -28.65 7.69 20.90
C HIS A 10 -28.35 6.30 20.30
N GLY A 11 -28.80 5.23 20.96
CA GLY A 11 -28.58 3.85 20.50
C GLY A 11 -27.23 3.25 20.89
N GLN A 12 -26.35 4.01 21.55
CA GLN A 12 -25.07 3.50 22.05
C GLN A 12 -25.13 3.23 23.55
N PRO A 13 -24.60 2.08 24.02
CA PRO A 13 -24.33 1.88 25.44
C PRO A 13 -23.39 2.96 25.96
N ALA A 14 -23.78 3.63 27.04
CA ALA A 14 -23.06 4.76 27.60
C ALA A 14 -23.03 4.72 29.13
N VAL A 15 -22.08 5.42 29.70
CA VAL A 15 -21.92 5.60 31.15
C VAL A 15 -22.02 7.08 31.45
N LYS A 16 -22.99 7.45 32.28
CA LYS A 16 -23.12 8.80 32.81
C LYS A 16 -22.53 8.86 34.20
N VAL A 17 -21.69 9.88 34.44
CA VAL A 17 -21.11 10.18 35.75
C VAL A 17 -21.47 11.61 36.11
N VAL A 18 -22.00 11.82 37.32
CA VAL A 18 -22.29 13.15 37.86
C VAL A 18 -21.45 13.34 39.12
N GLU A 19 -20.67 14.40 39.13
CA GLU A 19 -19.83 14.81 40.26
C GLU A 19 -20.24 16.19 40.75
N ARG A 20 -20.47 16.27 42.07
CA ARG A 20 -20.77 17.50 42.79
C ARG A 20 -19.65 17.78 43.78
N PHE A 21 -19.02 18.94 43.62
CA PHE A 21 -17.98 19.45 44.51
C PHE A 21 -18.54 20.59 45.34
N GLU A 22 -18.34 20.52 46.65
CA GLU A 22 -18.64 21.60 47.59
C GLU A 22 -17.32 22.09 48.20
N GLY A 23 -16.91 23.31 47.85
CA GLY A 23 -15.78 24.02 48.42
C GLY A 23 -16.22 25.08 49.45
N PRO A 24 -15.29 25.60 50.25
CA PRO A 24 -15.59 26.64 51.23
C PRO A 24 -16.10 27.94 50.56
N GLU A 25 -17.10 28.55 51.20
CA GLU A 25 -17.59 29.93 51.06
C GLU A 25 -18.08 30.46 49.70
N THR A 26 -18.18 29.65 48.62
CA THR A 26 -19.01 29.92 47.39
C THR A 26 -18.64 29.05 46.19
N MET A 27 -17.58 28.24 46.27
CA MET A 27 -17.17 27.39 45.15
C MET A 27 -17.89 26.05 45.19
N SER A 28 -19.07 25.96 44.57
CA SER A 28 -19.57 24.67 44.09
C SER A 28 -19.07 24.40 42.67
N ALA A 29 -18.97 23.13 42.29
CA ALA A 29 -18.81 22.73 40.90
C ALA A 29 -19.71 21.54 40.60
N TYR A 30 -20.31 21.58 39.42
CA TYR A 30 -21.13 20.50 38.85
C TYR A 30 -20.43 20.01 37.59
N ILE A 31 -20.17 18.71 37.53
CA ILE A 31 -19.62 18.04 36.35
C ILE A 31 -20.54 16.87 36.03
N GLU A 32 -21.02 16.82 34.81
CA GLU A 32 -21.69 15.65 34.24
C GLU A 32 -20.90 15.20 33.01
N ALA A 33 -20.52 13.93 32.99
CA ALA A 33 -19.80 13.30 31.89
C ALA A 33 -20.63 12.16 31.33
N ILE A 34 -20.80 12.10 30.02
CA ILE A 34 -21.39 10.97 29.32
C ILE A 34 -20.29 10.35 28.46
N GLY A 35 -19.78 9.19 28.89
CA GLY A 35 -18.80 8.41 28.16
C GLY A 35 -19.48 7.31 27.35
N PHE A 36 -19.14 7.19 26.07
CA PHE A 36 -19.66 6.13 25.21
C PHE A 36 -18.63 5.73 24.16
N LEU A 37 -18.79 4.51 23.63
CA LEU A 37 -18.03 4.04 22.49
C LEU A 37 -18.85 4.28 21.23
N TYR A 38 -18.20 4.81 20.19
CA TYR A 38 -18.80 4.89 18.86
C TYR A 38 -17.74 4.52 17.82
N GLY A 39 -18.05 3.51 17.02
CA GLY A 39 -17.05 2.87 16.16
C GLY A 39 -15.92 2.24 16.98
N GLN A 40 -14.70 2.77 16.82
CA GLN A 40 -13.48 2.32 17.51
C GLN A 40 -12.90 3.38 18.47
N ALA A 41 -13.64 4.47 18.70
CA ALA A 41 -13.19 5.59 19.53
C ALA A 41 -14.07 5.75 20.77
N GLU A 42 -13.44 6.18 21.85
CA GLU A 42 -14.11 6.61 23.07
C GLU A 42 -14.41 8.10 22.99
N TYR A 43 -15.64 8.46 23.32
CA TYR A 43 -16.10 9.83 23.36
C TYR A 43 -16.61 10.16 24.75
N VAL A 44 -16.26 11.35 25.24
CA VAL A 44 -16.76 11.87 26.51
C VAL A 44 -17.35 13.26 26.27
N ILE A 45 -18.63 13.42 26.59
CA ILE A 45 -19.29 14.73 26.58
C ILE A 45 -19.26 15.26 28.01
N HIS A 46 -18.60 16.40 28.22
CA HIS A 46 -18.56 17.10 29.50
C HIS A 46 -19.55 18.26 29.53
N ILE A 47 -20.37 18.29 30.57
CA ILE A 47 -21.27 19.39 30.92
C ILE A 47 -20.83 19.91 32.29
N THR A 48 -20.22 21.09 32.31
CA THR A 48 -19.64 21.67 33.53
C THR A 48 -20.31 22.98 33.90
N GLY A 49 -20.44 23.25 35.19
CA GLY A 49 -20.93 24.52 35.72
C GLY A 49 -20.47 24.78 37.15
N THR A 50 -20.62 26.03 37.62
CA THR A 50 -20.32 26.40 39.01
C THR A 50 -21.41 25.94 39.98
N HIS A 51 -22.57 25.51 39.49
CA HIS A 51 -23.70 25.04 40.29
C HIS A 51 -24.47 23.98 39.49
N GLU A 52 -25.28 23.18 40.18
CA GLU A 52 -26.19 22.25 39.52
C GLU A 52 -27.17 23.01 38.60
N PRO A 53 -27.45 22.52 37.38
CA PRO A 53 -28.33 23.21 36.45
C PRO A 53 -29.73 23.38 37.02
N SER A 54 -30.29 24.58 36.94
CA SER A 54 -31.72 24.79 37.20
C SER A 54 -32.57 23.97 36.21
N ALA A 55 -33.85 23.74 36.53
CA ALA A 55 -34.76 22.99 35.65
C ALA A 55 -34.82 23.54 34.21
N SER A 56 -34.71 24.87 34.05
CA SER A 56 -34.71 25.50 32.72
C SER A 56 -33.41 25.26 31.95
N GLN A 57 -32.26 25.24 32.63
CA GLN A 57 -30.96 24.92 32.04
C GLN A 57 -30.88 23.43 31.70
N ARG A 58 -31.41 22.56 32.58
CA ARG A 58 -31.52 21.12 32.32
C ARG A 58 -32.27 20.85 31.02
N LYS A 59 -33.44 21.47 30.83
CA LYS A 59 -34.21 21.33 29.59
C LYS A 59 -33.40 21.70 28.34
N ARG A 60 -32.61 22.77 28.40
CA ARG A 60 -31.75 23.18 27.26
C ARG A 60 -30.60 22.20 27.01
N ILE A 61 -30.00 21.68 28.08
CA ILE A 61 -28.97 20.64 27.98
C ILE A 61 -29.56 19.40 27.32
N ASP A 62 -30.75 18.96 27.75
CA ASP A 62 -31.43 17.81 27.18
C ASP A 62 -31.79 18.05 25.71
N GLU A 63 -32.24 19.27 25.35
CA GLU A 63 -32.45 19.67 23.95
C GLU A 63 -31.15 19.56 23.14
N ILE A 64 -30.02 20.09 23.62
CA ILE A 64 -28.72 19.98 22.95
C ILE A 64 -28.32 18.51 22.79
N LEU A 65 -28.36 17.73 23.88
CA LEU A 65 -28.02 16.32 23.87
C LEU A 65 -28.90 15.55 22.89
N SER A 66 -30.20 15.88 22.77
CA SER A 66 -31.13 15.23 21.83
C SER A 66 -30.82 15.51 20.35
N THR A 67 -30.06 16.56 20.04
CA THR A 67 -29.64 16.86 18.67
C THR A 67 -28.38 16.13 18.21
N PHE A 68 -27.68 15.45 19.12
CA PHE A 68 -26.53 14.64 18.74
C PHE A 68 -26.95 13.55 17.76
N LYS A 69 -26.18 13.42 16.69
CA LYS A 69 -26.34 12.36 15.70
C LYS A 69 -24.98 11.73 15.46
N PHE A 70 -25.00 10.41 15.50
CA PHE A 70 -23.91 9.59 15.01
C PHE A 70 -23.96 9.60 13.49
N ILE A 71 -22.93 10.17 12.87
CA ILE A 71 -22.77 10.17 11.42
C ILE A 71 -21.84 9.01 11.06
N ASP A 72 -22.43 7.89 10.67
CA ASP A 72 -21.67 6.84 10.00
C ASP A 72 -21.24 7.37 8.63
N SER A 73 -19.97 7.18 8.30
CA SER A 73 -19.27 7.67 7.11
C SER A 73 -18.86 9.15 7.16
N THR A 74 -17.55 9.36 7.13
CA THR A 74 -16.99 10.55 6.52
C THR A 74 -17.54 10.62 5.10
N ASP A 75 -18.24 11.69 4.73
CA ASP A 75 -18.66 11.88 3.35
C ASP A 75 -17.40 11.91 2.47
N THR A 76 -17.22 10.86 1.68
CA THR A 76 -16.04 10.66 0.82
C THR A 76 -16.34 10.98 -0.64
N SER A 77 -17.44 11.67 -0.92
CA SER A 77 -17.83 12.05 -2.29
C SER A 77 -16.80 12.98 -2.94
N ASP A 78 -16.28 13.96 -2.18
CA ASP A 78 -15.27 14.93 -2.62
C ASP A 78 -13.81 14.47 -2.40
N TRP A 79 -13.62 13.21 -1.99
CA TRP A 79 -12.29 12.68 -1.72
C TRP A 79 -11.56 12.28 -3.01
N LYS A 80 -10.25 12.46 -3.00
CA LYS A 80 -9.36 11.98 -4.06
C LYS A 80 -9.03 10.50 -3.82
N THR A 81 -8.65 9.79 -4.88
CA THR A 81 -8.18 8.41 -4.79
C THR A 81 -6.67 8.37 -4.97
N TYR A 82 -5.97 7.74 -4.04
CA TYR A 82 -4.60 7.27 -4.25
C TYR A 82 -4.65 5.78 -4.61
N ARG A 83 -3.96 5.41 -5.69
CA ARG A 83 -3.91 4.03 -6.19
C ARG A 83 -2.46 3.66 -6.47
N ASN A 84 -2.02 2.55 -5.90
CA ASN A 84 -0.70 2.00 -6.15
C ASN A 84 -0.82 0.66 -6.89
N GLU A 85 -0.53 0.67 -8.20
CA GLU A 85 -0.59 -0.52 -9.06
C GLU A 85 0.51 -1.52 -8.74
N GLU A 86 1.69 -1.07 -8.28
CA GLU A 86 2.83 -1.94 -7.95
C GLU A 86 2.47 -2.87 -6.78
N TYR A 87 1.72 -2.35 -5.81
CA TYR A 87 1.41 -3.03 -4.55
C TYR A 87 -0.06 -3.42 -4.39
N GLY A 88 -0.92 -3.16 -5.38
CA GLY A 88 -2.29 -3.67 -5.40
C GLY A 88 -3.21 -3.13 -4.33
N TYR A 89 -3.03 -1.87 -3.95
CA TYR A 89 -3.89 -1.21 -2.97
C TYR A 89 -4.29 0.19 -3.38
N GLU A 90 -5.43 0.62 -2.88
CA GLU A 90 -5.91 1.98 -3.02
C GLU A 90 -6.66 2.42 -1.76
N PHE A 91 -6.72 3.73 -1.57
CA PHE A 91 -7.52 4.36 -0.54
C PHE A 91 -7.98 5.74 -1.04
N LYS A 92 -9.03 6.26 -0.43
CA LYS A 92 -9.46 7.64 -0.66
C LYS A 92 -8.92 8.54 0.44
N TYR A 93 -8.73 9.81 0.13
CA TYR A 93 -8.30 10.82 1.09
C TYR A 93 -8.98 12.18 0.85
N PRO A 94 -9.17 12.99 1.92
CA PRO A 94 -9.72 14.34 1.80
C PRO A 94 -8.96 15.20 0.79
N SER A 95 -9.69 15.94 -0.05
CA SER A 95 -9.10 16.89 -0.99
C SER A 95 -8.31 18.02 -0.31
N SER A 96 -8.53 18.25 0.98
CA SER A 96 -7.84 19.24 1.82
C SER A 96 -6.43 18.81 2.23
N TRP A 97 -6.07 17.53 2.10
CA TRP A 97 -4.72 17.09 2.43
C TRP A 97 -3.69 17.78 1.53
N ALA A 98 -2.64 18.33 2.14
CA ALA A 98 -1.65 19.13 1.43
C ALA A 98 -0.90 18.33 0.36
N ARG A 99 -0.41 17.12 0.69
CA ARG A 99 0.30 16.25 -0.25
C ARG A 99 0.52 14.82 0.25
N LEU A 100 0.77 13.93 -0.71
CA LEU A 100 1.25 12.57 -0.51
C LEU A 100 2.54 12.40 -1.32
N GLU A 101 3.58 11.81 -0.73
CA GLU A 101 4.90 11.69 -1.37
C GLU A 101 5.47 10.28 -1.18
N GLU A 102 5.85 9.61 -2.27
CA GLU A 102 6.64 8.38 -2.16
C GLU A 102 8.09 8.72 -1.81
N ARG A 103 8.63 8.05 -0.80
CA ARG A 103 10.00 8.29 -0.32
C ARG A 103 10.73 6.97 -0.12
N ASN A 104 12.06 7.05 -0.22
CA ASN A 104 12.95 5.95 0.17
C ASN A 104 13.14 5.96 1.69
N PRO A 105 13.42 4.80 2.30
CA PRO A 105 13.74 4.70 3.72
C PRO A 105 14.84 5.69 4.11
N ILE A 106 14.69 6.32 5.27
CA ILE A 106 15.72 7.19 5.83
C ILE A 106 16.50 6.32 6.81
N PHE A 107 17.82 6.29 6.68
CA PHE A 107 18.73 5.44 7.48
C PHE A 107 18.50 5.49 9.01
N ASN A 108 17.87 6.55 9.53
CA ASN A 108 17.65 6.77 10.96
C ASN A 108 16.20 6.53 11.43
N ASP A 109 15.31 5.96 10.61
CA ASP A 109 13.91 5.73 11.02
C ASP A 109 13.64 4.36 11.66
N HIS A 110 14.69 3.55 11.87
CA HIS A 110 14.65 2.26 12.57
C HIS A 110 13.63 1.24 12.01
N LEU A 111 13.19 1.45 10.76
CA LEU A 111 12.34 0.54 10.02
C LEU A 111 13.16 -0.22 8.95
N PRO A 112 12.72 -1.41 8.51
CA PRO A 112 13.44 -2.20 7.52
C PRO A 112 13.73 -1.43 6.20
N ASP A 113 14.99 -1.50 5.73
CA ASP A 113 15.46 -0.84 4.49
C ASP A 113 14.78 -1.35 3.20
N SER A 114 14.13 -2.52 3.27
CA SER A 114 13.46 -3.15 2.12
C SER A 114 12.09 -2.54 1.78
N ARG A 115 11.66 -1.50 2.50
CA ARG A 115 10.35 -0.87 2.30
C ARG A 115 10.38 0.26 1.27
N ARG A 116 9.27 0.43 0.57
CA ARG A 116 8.87 1.73 0.01
C ARG A 116 7.77 2.30 0.89
N TYR A 117 7.79 3.61 1.12
CA TYR A 117 6.76 4.24 1.93
C TYR A 117 6.15 5.48 1.29
N LEU A 118 4.85 5.62 1.52
CA LEU A 118 4.06 6.78 1.17
C LEU A 118 3.94 7.67 2.40
N ALA A 119 4.56 8.85 2.36
CA ALA A 119 4.45 9.87 3.39
C ALA A 119 3.19 10.72 3.17
N ILE A 120 2.43 10.98 4.23
CA ILE A 120 1.17 11.74 4.17
C ILE A 120 1.26 13.00 5.02
N TYR A 121 0.98 14.14 4.38
CA TYR A 121 0.98 15.47 4.99
C TYR A 121 -0.40 16.10 4.80
N PRO A 122 -1.31 15.99 5.78
CA PRO A 122 -2.65 16.54 5.71
C PRO A 122 -2.66 18.07 5.81
N GLU A 123 -1.71 18.69 6.52
CA GLU A 123 -1.66 20.14 6.73
C GLU A 123 -0.56 20.81 5.90
N SER A 124 -0.84 22.04 5.45
CA SER A 124 0.05 22.84 4.59
C SER A 124 1.20 23.53 5.33
N PHE A 125 1.32 23.35 6.65
CA PHE A 125 2.41 23.92 7.44
C PHE A 125 3.70 23.11 7.24
N PRO A 126 4.88 23.74 7.33
CA PRO A 126 6.15 23.05 7.16
C PRO A 126 6.49 22.21 8.40
N SER A 127 5.68 21.19 8.72
CA SER A 127 6.14 20.12 9.59
C SER A 127 7.12 19.27 8.78
N GLN A 128 8.32 19.06 9.33
CA GLN A 128 9.18 17.98 8.84
C GLN A 128 8.62 16.60 9.23
N ASP A 129 7.61 16.60 10.11
CA ASP A 129 7.00 15.41 10.65
C ASP A 129 5.86 14.92 9.75
N ILE A 130 5.91 13.63 9.46
CA ILE A 130 4.90 12.90 8.70
C ILE A 130 3.73 12.61 9.62
N SER A 131 2.50 12.97 9.24
CA SER A 131 1.32 12.71 10.08
C SER A 131 0.81 11.29 9.96
N ALA A 132 0.95 10.68 8.78
CA ALA A 132 0.67 9.26 8.57
C ALA A 132 1.52 8.71 7.43
N HIS A 133 1.67 7.38 7.40
CA HIS A 133 2.38 6.71 6.34
C HIS A 133 1.76 5.35 6.03
N ILE A 134 2.05 4.89 4.81
CA ILE A 134 1.79 3.52 4.39
C ILE A 134 3.11 2.92 3.91
N ASP A 135 3.57 1.86 4.56
CA ASP A 135 4.74 1.10 4.14
C ASP A 135 4.32 -0.22 3.51
N VAL A 136 5.09 -0.64 2.51
CA VAL A 136 5.00 -1.98 1.95
C VAL A 136 6.36 -2.65 2.06
N TYR A 137 6.41 -3.73 2.83
CA TYR A 137 7.58 -4.58 2.98
C TYR A 137 7.45 -5.80 2.07
N ARG A 138 8.52 -6.10 1.33
CA ARG A 138 8.63 -7.33 0.53
C ARG A 138 9.08 -8.52 1.39
N ALA A 139 8.47 -8.66 2.55
CA ALA A 139 8.78 -9.68 3.55
C ALA A 139 7.52 -10.02 4.36
N PRO A 140 7.44 -11.24 4.94
CA PRO A 140 6.35 -11.60 5.85
C PRO A 140 6.46 -10.82 7.17
N PHE A 141 5.34 -10.69 7.86
CA PHE A 141 5.21 -9.90 9.09
C PHE A 141 6.16 -10.38 10.18
N THR A 142 6.45 -11.68 10.24
CA THR A 142 7.42 -12.25 11.19
C THR A 142 8.83 -11.69 11.02
N ALA A 143 9.27 -11.47 9.78
CA ALA A 143 10.56 -10.85 9.49
C ALA A 143 10.53 -9.35 9.79
N VAL A 144 9.48 -8.66 9.32
CA VAL A 144 9.27 -7.22 9.58
C VAL A 144 9.26 -6.92 11.09
N LYS A 145 8.62 -7.78 11.88
CA LYS A 145 8.54 -7.62 13.34
C LYS A 145 9.88 -7.76 14.05
N LEU A 146 10.77 -8.62 13.55
CA LEU A 146 12.10 -8.82 14.15
C LEU A 146 13.00 -7.60 13.91
N ASP A 147 12.88 -6.98 12.74
CA ASP A 147 13.71 -5.85 12.31
C ASP A 147 13.12 -4.49 12.72
N ASN A 148 11.84 -4.44 13.13
CA ASN A 148 11.17 -3.22 13.53
C ASN A 148 11.34 -2.97 15.04
N HIS A 149 12.22 -2.04 15.38
CA HIS A 149 12.48 -1.65 16.76
C HIS A 149 11.31 -0.94 17.46
N GLU A 150 10.37 -0.36 16.72
CA GLU A 150 9.18 0.30 17.29
C GLU A 150 8.19 -0.71 17.89
N LEU A 151 8.15 -1.94 17.35
CA LEU A 151 7.25 -2.99 17.85
C LEU A 151 7.72 -3.60 19.17
N VAL A 152 8.95 -3.30 19.63
CA VAL A 152 9.51 -3.83 20.88
C VAL A 152 8.77 -3.31 22.11
N TYR A 153 8.24 -2.08 22.06
CA TYR A 153 7.53 -1.43 23.17
C TYR A 153 6.00 -1.37 22.97
N THR A 154 5.45 -2.31 22.21
CA THR A 154 4.01 -2.35 21.93
C THR A 154 3.30 -3.41 22.77
N LEU A 155 2.06 -3.11 23.15
CA LEU A 155 1.16 -4.10 23.72
C LEU A 155 0.86 -5.20 22.68
N PRO A 156 0.46 -6.42 23.11
CA PRO A 156 0.01 -7.46 22.20
C PRO A 156 -1.04 -6.91 21.23
N PRO A 157 -0.96 -7.27 19.93
CA PRO A 157 -1.88 -6.71 18.96
C PRO A 157 -3.29 -7.21 19.19
N SER A 158 -4.26 -6.36 18.88
CA SER A 158 -5.66 -6.73 18.72
C SER A 158 -5.99 -6.87 17.23
N GLU A 159 -6.85 -7.81 16.87
CA GLU A 159 -7.37 -7.91 15.52
C GLU A 159 -8.55 -6.94 15.32
N VAL A 160 -8.54 -6.20 14.22
CA VAL A 160 -9.64 -5.31 13.82
C VAL A 160 -9.94 -5.47 12.34
N THR A 161 -11.22 -5.54 11.98
CA THR A 161 -11.65 -5.55 10.58
C THR A 161 -12.14 -4.17 10.18
N THR A 162 -11.58 -3.58 9.13
CA THR A 162 -12.04 -2.30 8.57
C THR A 162 -12.07 -2.39 7.06
N ASN A 163 -13.19 -1.97 6.46
CA ASN A 163 -13.45 -2.06 5.02
C ASN A 163 -13.16 -3.45 4.39
N GLY A 164 -13.47 -4.52 5.14
CA GLY A 164 -13.25 -5.90 4.71
C GLY A 164 -11.79 -6.39 4.77
N VAL A 165 -10.87 -5.60 5.30
CA VAL A 165 -9.48 -5.99 5.55
C VAL A 165 -9.27 -6.24 7.04
N VAL A 166 -8.63 -7.36 7.37
CA VAL A 166 -8.24 -7.72 8.73
C VAL A 166 -6.86 -7.13 9.04
N TRP A 167 -6.76 -6.39 10.13
CA TRP A 167 -5.56 -5.71 10.57
C TRP A 167 -5.15 -6.16 11.98
N LEU A 168 -3.85 -6.32 12.18
CA LEU A 168 -3.23 -6.38 13.49
C LEU A 168 -2.95 -4.94 13.95
N LYS A 169 -3.73 -4.48 14.91
CA LYS A 169 -3.60 -3.15 15.51
C LYS A 169 -2.70 -3.23 16.73
N PHE A 170 -1.65 -2.42 16.75
CA PHE A 170 -0.78 -2.22 17.91
C PHE A 170 -1.01 -0.85 18.52
N GLN A 171 -1.08 -0.85 19.84
CA GLN A 171 -1.14 0.34 20.68
C GLN A 171 0.30 0.69 21.08
N SER A 172 0.75 1.91 20.75
CA SER A 172 2.06 2.38 21.17
C SER A 172 2.03 2.78 22.64
N THR A 173 3.13 2.55 23.35
CA THR A 173 3.32 3.01 24.72
C THR A 173 4.59 3.86 24.83
N ASP A 174 4.63 4.78 25.79
CA ASP A 174 5.87 5.47 26.15
C ASP A 174 6.82 4.55 26.93
N ASN A 175 8.02 5.05 27.25
CA ASN A 175 9.03 4.29 28.02
C ASN A 175 8.58 3.90 29.44
N LEU A 176 7.44 4.42 29.91
CA LEU A 176 6.84 4.13 31.21
C LEU A 176 5.63 3.18 31.09
N GLY A 177 5.28 2.77 29.87
CA GLY A 177 4.13 1.90 29.58
C GLY A 177 2.80 2.63 29.49
N ASN A 178 2.78 3.97 29.45
CA ASN A 178 1.55 4.72 29.25
C ASN A 178 1.13 4.68 27.78
N GLU A 179 -0.16 4.50 27.52
CA GLU A 179 -0.70 4.46 26.16
C GLU A 179 -0.59 5.83 25.46
N LEU A 180 -0.09 5.80 24.22
CA LEU A 180 0.00 6.98 23.35
C LEU A 180 -1.16 7.03 22.37
N ASN A 181 -1.56 8.20 21.87
CA ASN A 181 -2.60 8.30 20.83
C ASN A 181 -2.06 8.00 19.42
N THR A 182 -1.15 7.03 19.31
CA THR A 182 -0.52 6.59 18.07
C THR A 182 -0.73 5.09 17.90
N PHE A 183 -1.29 4.74 16.75
CA PHE A 183 -1.64 3.37 16.41
C PHE A 183 -0.89 2.97 15.15
N THR A 184 -0.47 1.72 15.11
CA THR A 184 0.06 1.11 13.89
C THR A 184 -0.72 -0.15 13.56
N TYR A 185 -0.97 -0.34 12.27
CA TYR A 185 -1.80 -1.41 11.72
C TYR A 185 -1.01 -2.20 10.70
N TYR A 186 -0.99 -3.51 10.86
CA TYR A 186 -0.33 -4.42 9.93
C TYR A 186 -1.32 -5.38 9.30
N THR A 187 -1.11 -5.70 8.04
CA THR A 187 -1.81 -6.80 7.37
C THR A 187 -0.90 -7.44 6.33
N GLU A 188 -1.17 -8.69 5.97
CA GLU A 188 -0.38 -9.43 5.00
C GLU A 188 -1.22 -9.80 3.77
N ARG A 189 -0.66 -9.60 2.58
CA ARG A 189 -1.27 -10.05 1.33
C ARG A 189 -0.19 -10.33 0.28
N GLY A 190 -0.30 -11.47 -0.41
CA GLY A 190 0.56 -11.80 -1.54
C GLY A 190 2.06 -11.79 -1.20
N GLY A 191 2.43 -12.32 -0.02
CA GLY A 191 3.81 -12.39 0.46
C GLY A 191 4.41 -11.05 0.92
N LYS A 192 3.60 -9.99 1.01
CA LYS A 192 4.01 -8.66 1.46
C LYS A 192 3.33 -8.30 2.76
N THR A 193 3.99 -7.46 3.55
CA THR A 193 3.42 -6.84 4.75
C THR A 193 3.11 -5.39 4.46
N TYR A 194 1.89 -4.96 4.77
CA TYR A 194 1.43 -3.59 4.67
C TYR A 194 1.33 -3.01 6.07
N HIS A 195 1.84 -1.81 6.25
CA HIS A 195 1.89 -1.11 7.53
C HIS A 195 1.29 0.28 7.34
N VAL A 196 0.29 0.61 8.15
CA VAL A 196 -0.29 1.95 8.22
C VAL A 196 -0.05 2.50 9.62
N GLY A 197 0.70 3.60 9.72
CA GLY A 197 1.05 4.23 10.99
C GLY A 197 0.86 5.73 10.95
N GLY A 198 0.71 6.35 12.13
CA GLY A 198 0.57 7.80 12.27
C GLY A 198 -0.44 8.25 13.32
N ALA A 199 -0.85 9.51 13.19
CA ALA A 199 -1.90 10.12 14.01
C ALA A 199 -3.27 9.46 13.74
N GLY A 200 -4.04 9.25 14.83
CA GLY A 200 -5.24 8.43 14.81
C GLY A 200 -6.30 8.83 13.78
N GLU A 201 -6.50 10.13 13.54
CA GLU A 201 -7.50 10.61 12.57
C GLU A 201 -7.13 10.24 11.14
N GLN A 202 -5.90 10.53 10.71
CA GLN A 202 -5.46 10.26 9.34
C GLN A 202 -5.42 8.76 9.07
N VAL A 203 -4.94 7.97 10.04
CA VAL A 203 -4.94 6.51 9.92
C VAL A 203 -6.37 5.98 9.79
N HIS A 204 -7.31 6.49 10.59
CA HIS A 204 -8.72 6.11 10.48
C HIS A 204 -9.31 6.46 9.09
N GLN A 205 -9.00 7.64 8.55
CA GLN A 205 -9.43 8.05 7.21
C GLN A 205 -8.87 7.13 6.11
N ILE A 206 -7.61 6.71 6.22
CA ILE A 206 -6.99 5.74 5.30
C ILE A 206 -7.73 4.41 5.41
N LEU A 207 -7.76 3.81 6.61
CA LEU A 207 -8.29 2.46 6.82
C LEU A 207 -9.77 2.33 6.48
N SER A 208 -10.57 3.39 6.67
CA SER A 208 -12.01 3.37 6.38
C SER A 208 -12.33 3.21 4.88
N THR A 209 -11.37 3.54 4.01
CA THR A 209 -11.53 3.41 2.55
C THR A 209 -10.47 2.52 1.91
N PHE A 210 -9.49 2.06 2.69
CA PHE A 210 -8.41 1.21 2.23
C PHE A 210 -8.99 -0.09 1.69
N ARG A 211 -8.61 -0.44 0.47
CA ARG A 211 -8.91 -1.73 -0.09
C ARG A 211 -7.75 -2.23 -0.92
N PHE A 212 -7.59 -3.53 -0.87
CA PHE A 212 -6.79 -4.22 -1.86
C PHE A 212 -7.61 -4.41 -3.12
N PHE A 213 -6.91 -4.41 -4.25
CA PHE A 213 -7.44 -4.92 -5.51
C PHE A 213 -6.48 -5.98 -6.02
N GLU A 214 -7.02 -6.94 -6.78
CA GLU A 214 -6.17 -7.81 -7.56
C GLU A 214 -5.43 -6.95 -8.58
N THR A 215 -4.10 -6.87 -8.46
CA THR A 215 -3.26 -6.54 -9.61
C THR A 215 -3.43 -7.71 -10.56
N GLY A 216 -4.50 -7.67 -11.34
CA GLY A 216 -4.88 -8.80 -12.19
C GLY A 216 -3.71 -9.21 -13.07
N ASN A 217 -3.78 -10.43 -13.59
CA ASN A 217 -3.04 -10.90 -14.77
C ASN A 217 -3.38 -10.04 -16.02
N ASN A 218 -3.24 -8.72 -15.91
CA ASN A 218 -3.39 -7.71 -16.97
C ASN A 218 -2.10 -7.59 -17.78
N ASN A 219 -1.12 -8.45 -17.52
CA ASN A 219 0.04 -8.60 -18.35
C ASN A 219 -0.29 -9.30 -19.67
N VAL A 220 -1.37 -10.09 -19.72
CA VAL A 220 -1.83 -10.75 -20.95
C VAL A 220 -2.66 -9.80 -21.82
N PHE A 221 -2.24 -9.59 -23.07
CA PHE A 221 -2.95 -8.73 -24.02
C PHE A 221 -3.25 -9.44 -25.36
N ASP A 222 -4.29 -8.99 -26.06
CA ASP A 222 -4.58 -9.41 -27.43
C ASP A 222 -3.90 -8.43 -28.41
N VAL A 223 -2.96 -8.95 -29.21
CA VAL A 223 -2.15 -8.13 -30.13
C VAL A 223 -2.98 -7.46 -31.23
N THR A 224 -4.14 -8.02 -31.56
CA THR A 224 -5.02 -7.42 -32.58
C THR A 224 -5.86 -6.28 -32.02
N ALA A 225 -5.96 -6.17 -30.70
CA ALA A 225 -6.73 -5.14 -29.99
C ALA A 225 -5.85 -4.01 -29.44
N VAL A 226 -4.58 -4.30 -29.12
CA VAL A 226 -3.62 -3.32 -28.56
C VAL A 226 -3.23 -2.28 -29.60
N LYS A 227 -3.08 -1.03 -29.16
CA LYS A 227 -2.71 0.12 -29.99
C LYS A 227 -1.49 0.83 -29.42
N THR A 228 -0.80 1.58 -30.28
CA THR A 228 0.24 2.49 -29.82
C THR A 228 -0.30 3.46 -28.77
N GLY A 229 0.41 3.59 -27.65
CA GLY A 229 0.05 4.40 -26.48
C GLY A 229 -0.67 3.62 -25.37
N ASP A 230 -1.16 2.40 -25.65
CA ASP A 230 -1.75 1.56 -24.61
C ASP A 230 -0.69 1.12 -23.60
N LYS A 231 -1.10 0.99 -22.34
CA LYS A 231 -0.21 0.53 -21.26
C LYS A 231 -0.58 -0.86 -20.80
N ILE A 232 0.41 -1.75 -20.76
CA ILE A 232 0.30 -3.13 -20.27
C ILE A 232 1.33 -3.29 -19.17
N VAL A 233 0.88 -3.59 -17.95
CA VAL A 233 1.72 -3.62 -16.73
C VAL A 233 2.66 -2.42 -16.58
N GLY A 234 2.16 -1.23 -16.91
CA GLY A 234 2.92 0.03 -16.81
C GLY A 234 3.84 0.33 -17.98
N LEU A 235 4.11 -0.65 -18.86
CA LEU A 235 4.88 -0.44 -20.08
C LEU A 235 3.99 0.04 -21.23
N GLU A 236 4.42 1.08 -21.93
CA GLU A 236 3.67 1.71 -23.03
C GLU A 236 4.01 1.04 -24.36
N ALA A 237 3.01 0.52 -25.07
CA ALA A 237 3.19 -0.03 -26.41
C ALA A 237 3.53 1.12 -27.39
N ARG A 238 4.77 1.17 -27.89
CA ARG A 238 5.20 2.18 -28.89
C ARG A 238 4.96 1.73 -30.32
N THR A 239 5.19 0.45 -30.59
CA THR A 239 5.04 -0.12 -31.93
C THR A 239 4.28 -1.43 -31.82
N VAL A 240 3.26 -1.59 -32.65
CA VAL A 240 2.47 -2.81 -32.79
C VAL A 240 2.37 -3.09 -34.29
N ALA A 241 3.08 -4.10 -34.77
CA ALA A 241 3.15 -4.41 -36.20
C ALA A 241 3.37 -5.92 -36.42
N PRO A 242 3.05 -6.45 -37.62
CA PRO A 242 3.46 -7.80 -37.98
C PRO A 242 4.99 -7.93 -37.91
N PHE A 243 5.50 -9.08 -37.45
CA PHE A 243 6.94 -9.35 -37.44
C PHE A 243 7.49 -9.46 -38.87
N SER A 244 6.75 -10.17 -39.73
CA SER A 244 7.03 -10.34 -41.15
C SER A 244 5.96 -9.66 -42.00
N VAL A 245 6.40 -8.93 -43.03
CA VAL A 245 5.54 -8.16 -43.94
C VAL A 245 5.12 -8.94 -45.19
N VAL A 246 5.11 -10.27 -45.10
CA VAL A 246 4.70 -11.14 -46.22
C VAL A 246 3.20 -10.96 -46.50
N PRO A 247 2.78 -10.82 -47.78
CA PRO A 247 1.37 -10.80 -48.13
C PRO A 247 0.65 -12.03 -47.58
N ASP A 248 -0.56 -11.85 -47.05
CA ASP A 248 -1.40 -12.89 -46.44
C ASP A 248 -0.95 -13.42 -45.07
N PHE A 249 0.03 -12.80 -44.41
CA PHE A 249 0.35 -13.08 -43.00
C PHE A 249 0.09 -11.84 -42.13
N PRO A 250 -1.16 -11.60 -41.69
CA PRO A 250 -1.51 -10.40 -40.93
C PRO A 250 -0.94 -10.43 -39.51
N LEU A 251 -1.06 -9.29 -38.82
CA LEU A 251 -0.77 -9.19 -37.38
C LEU A 251 -1.58 -10.24 -36.61
N GLY A 252 -0.90 -11.02 -35.78
CA GLY A 252 -1.53 -12.06 -34.97
C GLY A 252 -0.54 -12.71 -34.01
N PRO A 253 -0.99 -13.70 -33.21
CA PRO A 253 -0.15 -14.36 -32.20
C PRO A 253 1.09 -15.03 -32.79
N ASP A 254 1.05 -15.47 -34.04
CA ASP A 254 2.18 -16.09 -34.75
C ASP A 254 2.92 -15.11 -35.69
N ASN A 255 2.55 -13.83 -35.70
CA ASN A 255 3.20 -12.81 -36.53
C ASN A 255 3.08 -11.42 -35.91
N ALA A 256 3.92 -11.13 -34.93
CA ALA A 256 3.86 -9.88 -34.21
C ALA A 256 5.23 -9.41 -33.76
N ARG A 257 5.46 -8.09 -33.86
CA ARG A 257 6.53 -7.38 -33.19
C ARG A 257 5.91 -6.24 -32.39
N VAL A 258 6.02 -6.32 -31.07
CA VAL A 258 5.50 -5.30 -30.15
C VAL A 258 6.65 -4.73 -29.34
N VAL A 259 6.87 -3.41 -29.46
CA VAL A 259 7.90 -2.69 -28.71
C VAL A 259 7.25 -1.94 -27.57
N PHE A 260 7.67 -2.25 -26.34
CA PHE A 260 7.22 -1.61 -25.12
C PHE A 260 8.27 -0.65 -24.59
N PHE A 261 7.82 0.53 -24.15
CA PHE A 261 8.67 1.54 -23.51
C PHE A 261 8.37 1.65 -22.03
N GLY A 262 9.42 1.82 -21.24
CA GLY A 262 9.36 1.87 -19.79
C GLY A 262 10.40 0.93 -19.18
N THR A 263 10.44 0.92 -17.87
CA THR A 263 11.35 0.06 -17.10
C THR A 263 10.54 -0.91 -16.27
N VAL A 264 11.08 -2.11 -16.09
CA VAL A 264 10.50 -3.12 -15.20
C VAL A 264 11.61 -3.82 -14.42
N ILE A 265 11.35 -4.08 -13.14
CA ILE A 265 12.24 -4.85 -12.28
C ILE A 265 11.77 -6.31 -12.27
N LEU A 266 12.69 -7.22 -12.59
CA LEU A 266 12.40 -8.65 -12.71
C LEU A 266 13.42 -9.45 -11.90
N GLU A 267 12.93 -10.46 -11.19
CA GLU A 267 13.71 -11.51 -10.56
C GLU A 267 13.61 -12.79 -11.39
N GLY A 268 14.73 -13.47 -11.60
CA GLY A 268 14.75 -14.70 -12.40
C GLY A 268 16.13 -15.32 -12.55
N GLU A 269 16.22 -16.24 -13.49
CA GLU A 269 17.45 -16.94 -13.84
C GLU A 269 17.95 -16.47 -15.20
N TYR A 270 19.23 -16.14 -15.30
CA TYR A 270 19.89 -15.90 -16.57
C TYR A 270 20.80 -17.07 -16.93
N ARG A 271 20.98 -17.31 -18.24
CA ARG A 271 21.91 -18.29 -18.78
C ARG A 271 22.37 -17.93 -20.19
N ALA A 272 23.61 -18.24 -20.52
CA ALA A 272 24.14 -18.19 -21.86
C ALA A 272 23.66 -19.44 -22.63
N LEU A 273 23.12 -19.24 -23.82
CA LEU A 273 22.76 -20.33 -24.72
C LEU A 273 24.02 -21.03 -25.23
N THR A 274 23.90 -22.34 -25.43
CA THR A 274 24.96 -23.21 -25.96
C THR A 274 24.59 -23.68 -27.37
N GLY A 275 25.50 -23.60 -28.33
CA GLY A 275 25.28 -24.10 -29.70
C GLY A 275 26.11 -23.35 -30.74
N GLU A 276 26.24 -23.89 -31.96
CA GLU A 276 27.06 -23.28 -33.03
C GLU A 276 26.45 -22.01 -33.63
N LEU A 277 25.12 -21.87 -33.59
CA LEU A 277 24.39 -20.75 -34.21
C LEU A 277 23.95 -19.66 -33.22
N LEU A 278 23.54 -20.05 -32.01
CA LEU A 278 23.02 -19.15 -30.97
C LEU A 278 23.88 -19.15 -29.71
N GLY A 279 25.08 -19.75 -29.77
CA GLY A 279 26.01 -19.81 -28.65
C GLY A 279 26.42 -18.42 -28.18
N GLY A 280 26.39 -18.21 -26.86
CA GLY A 280 26.83 -16.96 -26.24
C GLY A 280 25.74 -15.90 -26.05
N TYR A 281 24.52 -16.11 -26.56
CA TYR A 281 23.39 -15.25 -26.22
C TYR A 281 22.99 -15.44 -24.76
N LEU A 282 23.06 -14.37 -23.99
CA LEU A 282 22.60 -14.32 -22.62
C LEU A 282 21.10 -14.08 -22.61
N CYS A 283 20.35 -14.99 -22.00
CA CYS A 283 18.90 -14.94 -21.92
C CYS A 283 18.44 -15.08 -20.48
N PHE A 284 17.25 -14.54 -20.20
CA PHE A 284 16.66 -14.42 -18.88
C PHE A 284 15.27 -15.06 -18.87
N ALA A 285 15.04 -15.89 -17.86
CA ALA A 285 13.78 -16.51 -17.53
C ALA A 285 13.25 -15.88 -16.22
N PRO A 286 12.23 -15.00 -16.28
CA PRO A 286 11.63 -14.43 -15.09
C PRO A 286 10.98 -15.50 -14.20
N SER A 287 11.10 -15.32 -12.90
CA SER A 287 10.37 -16.07 -11.88
C SER A 287 8.85 -15.97 -12.08
N ALA A 288 8.09 -16.92 -11.53
CA ALA A 288 6.61 -16.91 -11.65
C ALA A 288 5.98 -15.58 -11.18
N THR A 289 6.54 -14.95 -10.15
CA THR A 289 6.10 -13.63 -9.68
C THR A 289 6.46 -12.53 -10.69
N SER A 290 7.66 -12.55 -11.25
CA SER A 290 8.11 -11.55 -12.22
C SER A 290 7.41 -11.66 -13.58
N GLN A 291 6.94 -12.85 -13.96
CA GLN A 291 6.13 -13.05 -15.17
C GLN A 291 4.83 -12.22 -15.14
N ALA A 292 4.25 -11.96 -13.96
CA ALA A 292 3.07 -11.11 -13.83
C ALA A 292 3.36 -9.61 -14.09
N HIS A 293 4.62 -9.21 -14.15
CA HIS A 293 5.05 -7.82 -14.35
C HIS A 293 5.57 -7.54 -15.77
N ILE A 294 5.58 -8.53 -16.66
CA ILE A 294 6.02 -8.38 -18.04
C ILE A 294 4.87 -8.68 -19.03
N PRO A 295 4.68 -7.89 -20.10
CA PRO A 295 3.63 -8.14 -21.09
C PRO A 295 3.75 -9.54 -21.70
N VAL A 296 2.61 -10.21 -21.85
CA VAL A 296 2.44 -11.54 -22.43
C VAL A 296 1.39 -11.44 -23.53
N MET A 297 1.72 -11.94 -24.72
CA MET A 297 0.77 -11.92 -25.82
C MET A 297 -0.15 -13.14 -25.74
N ARG A 298 -1.47 -12.92 -25.78
CA ARG A 298 -2.46 -14.00 -25.79
C ARG A 298 -2.28 -14.84 -27.06
N GLY A 299 -2.17 -16.16 -26.87
CA GLY A 299 -1.99 -17.11 -27.96
C GLY A 299 -0.52 -17.38 -28.31
N ASP A 300 0.42 -16.63 -27.75
CA ASP A 300 1.84 -16.99 -27.78
C ASP A 300 2.07 -18.15 -26.80
N GLY A 301 2.38 -19.33 -27.33
CA GLY A 301 2.57 -20.55 -26.55
C GLY A 301 4.00 -20.77 -26.06
N ARG A 302 4.92 -19.84 -26.34
CA ARG A 302 6.33 -19.96 -25.93
C ARG A 302 6.50 -19.64 -24.45
N ASP A 303 7.57 -20.17 -23.86
CA ASP A 303 7.95 -19.84 -22.50
C ASP A 303 8.23 -18.33 -22.38
N ILE A 304 7.79 -17.73 -21.28
CA ILE A 304 8.01 -16.31 -21.00
C ILE A 304 9.49 -16.12 -20.67
N SER A 305 10.30 -15.87 -21.69
CA SER A 305 11.75 -15.67 -21.62
C SER A 305 12.16 -14.62 -22.64
N PHE A 306 13.27 -13.94 -22.41
CA PHE A 306 13.85 -13.03 -23.40
C PHE A 306 15.37 -13.14 -23.41
N CYS A 307 15.99 -12.77 -24.53
CA CYS A 307 17.42 -12.60 -24.63
C CYS A 307 17.78 -11.12 -24.56
N PHE A 308 18.89 -10.78 -23.93
CA PHE A 308 19.30 -9.38 -23.85
C PHE A 308 19.61 -8.85 -25.26
N SER A 309 19.07 -7.71 -25.67
CA SER A 309 19.43 -7.10 -26.96
C SER A 309 20.85 -6.50 -26.90
N ASP A 310 21.28 -6.09 -25.71
CA ASP A 310 22.56 -5.48 -25.37
C ASP A 310 23.56 -6.51 -24.79
N GLN A 311 23.86 -7.55 -25.57
CA GLN A 311 24.67 -8.69 -25.14
C GLN A 311 26.00 -8.31 -24.44
N ASP A 312 26.76 -7.36 -24.98
CA ASP A 312 28.04 -6.94 -24.38
C ASP A 312 27.85 -6.31 -22.99
N VAL A 313 26.79 -5.52 -22.81
CA VAL A 313 26.43 -4.90 -21.53
C VAL A 313 25.97 -5.98 -20.56
N ALA A 314 25.12 -6.90 -21.01
CA ALA A 314 24.61 -7.99 -20.22
C ALA A 314 25.73 -8.92 -19.71
N HIS A 315 26.66 -9.32 -20.58
CA HIS A 315 27.84 -10.10 -20.21
C HIS A 315 28.73 -9.37 -19.21
N SER A 316 28.96 -8.07 -19.40
CA SER A 316 29.78 -7.24 -18.51
C SER A 316 29.16 -7.09 -17.12
N LEU A 317 27.87 -6.77 -17.03
CA LEU A 317 27.18 -6.54 -15.76
C LEU A 317 26.89 -7.83 -15.00
N LEU A 318 26.49 -8.90 -15.70
CA LEU A 318 26.18 -10.17 -15.07
C LEU A 318 27.43 -10.99 -14.78
N ASN A 319 28.52 -10.84 -15.54
CA ASN A 319 29.85 -11.43 -15.28
C ASN A 319 29.78 -12.91 -14.83
N ALA A 320 28.94 -13.71 -15.49
CA ALA A 320 28.86 -15.16 -15.40
C ALA A 320 28.04 -15.69 -16.57
N GLU A 321 28.11 -16.98 -16.85
CA GLU A 321 27.30 -17.60 -17.91
C GLU A 321 25.94 -18.08 -17.43
N ARG A 322 25.69 -18.12 -16.12
CA ARG A 322 24.38 -18.45 -15.54
C ARG A 322 24.26 -17.94 -14.10
N GLY A 323 23.04 -17.75 -13.61
CA GLY A 323 22.80 -17.44 -12.21
C GLY A 323 21.38 -16.93 -11.93
N ARG A 324 21.09 -16.66 -10.65
CA ARG A 324 19.88 -15.95 -10.21
C ARG A 324 20.18 -14.48 -9.96
N VAL A 325 19.26 -13.62 -10.38
CA VAL A 325 19.47 -12.18 -10.34
C VAL A 325 18.14 -11.42 -10.27
N THR A 326 18.17 -10.26 -9.62
CA THR A 326 17.17 -9.21 -9.78
C THR A 326 17.76 -8.10 -10.65
N ILE A 327 17.10 -7.80 -11.76
CA ILE A 327 17.53 -6.83 -12.77
C ILE A 327 16.44 -5.79 -13.01
N GLU A 328 16.83 -4.59 -13.41
CA GLU A 328 15.93 -3.68 -14.12
C GLU A 328 16.26 -3.72 -15.61
N VAL A 329 15.22 -3.94 -16.42
CA VAL A 329 15.32 -3.93 -17.88
C VAL A 329 14.46 -2.82 -18.46
N GLU A 330 14.81 -2.39 -19.67
CA GLU A 330 14.02 -1.44 -20.46
C GLU A 330 13.83 -1.93 -21.90
N ASP A 331 13.00 -1.22 -22.64
CA ASP A 331 12.75 -1.44 -24.07
C ASP A 331 12.41 -2.90 -24.42
N TYR A 332 11.50 -3.51 -23.63
CA TYR A 332 11.05 -4.88 -23.85
C TYR A 332 10.36 -5.05 -25.21
N VAL A 333 10.77 -6.07 -25.96
CA VAL A 333 10.23 -6.38 -27.29
C VAL A 333 9.69 -7.81 -27.29
N ILE A 334 8.43 -7.96 -27.69
CA ILE A 334 7.88 -9.26 -28.04
C ILE A 334 8.07 -9.47 -29.54
N ASN A 335 8.85 -10.49 -29.90
CA ASN A 335 8.98 -10.95 -31.28
C ASN A 335 8.31 -12.32 -31.36
N SER A 336 7.23 -12.44 -32.13
CA SER A 336 6.55 -13.71 -32.39
C SER A 336 6.50 -13.99 -33.88
N TYR A 337 7.01 -15.17 -34.25
CA TYR A 337 7.07 -15.67 -35.61
C TYR A 337 7.18 -17.21 -35.58
N PRO A 338 6.79 -17.94 -36.64
CA PRO A 338 6.90 -19.40 -36.64
C PRO A 338 8.34 -19.92 -36.68
N ALA A 339 9.30 -19.08 -37.06
CA ALA A 339 10.72 -19.39 -36.93
C ALA A 339 11.22 -19.11 -35.50
N GLU A 340 12.38 -19.66 -35.16
CA GLU A 340 12.99 -19.44 -33.85
C GLU A 340 13.34 -17.95 -33.66
N VAL A 341 12.56 -17.28 -32.82
CA VAL A 341 12.75 -15.87 -32.44
C VAL A 341 12.62 -15.74 -30.93
N PHE A 342 13.35 -14.78 -30.36
CA PHE A 342 13.34 -14.48 -28.94
C PHE A 342 12.66 -13.14 -28.69
N ASN A 343 11.97 -13.02 -27.56
CA ASN A 343 11.70 -11.70 -27.00
C ASN A 343 13.03 -11.07 -26.58
N GLU A 344 13.06 -9.75 -26.51
CA GLU A 344 14.28 -8.99 -26.23
C GLU A 344 14.03 -7.95 -25.13
N ALA A 345 15.08 -7.58 -24.40
CA ALA A 345 15.07 -6.44 -23.48
C ALA A 345 16.50 -5.91 -23.28
N GLU A 346 16.65 -4.64 -22.96
CA GLU A 346 17.95 -4.04 -22.63
C GLU A 346 18.21 -4.12 -21.12
N LEU A 347 19.42 -4.55 -20.71
CA LEU A 347 19.81 -4.60 -19.31
C LEU A 347 20.28 -3.23 -18.81
N ARG A 348 19.43 -2.58 -18.02
CA ARG A 348 19.76 -1.27 -17.46
C ARG A 348 20.64 -1.35 -16.21
N ARG A 349 20.29 -2.24 -15.28
CA ARG A 349 21.07 -2.45 -14.03
C ARG A 349 20.81 -3.81 -13.37
N VAL A 350 21.83 -4.29 -12.67
CA VAL A 350 21.73 -5.41 -11.73
C VAL A 350 21.50 -4.85 -10.33
N LEU A 351 20.43 -5.30 -9.66
CA LEU A 351 20.05 -4.83 -8.32
C LEU A 351 20.55 -5.76 -7.22
N ILE A 352 20.34 -7.06 -7.41
CA ILE A 352 20.76 -8.12 -6.47
C ILE A 352 21.27 -9.29 -7.30
N LYS A 353 22.45 -9.81 -6.95
CA LYS A 353 23.02 -11.01 -7.55
C LYS A 353 23.20 -12.06 -6.47
N ASP A 354 22.44 -13.15 -6.55
CA ASP A 354 22.61 -14.29 -5.64
C ASP A 354 23.80 -15.10 -6.13
N PHE A 355 24.89 -15.08 -5.37
CA PHE A 355 26.10 -15.85 -5.64
C PHE A 355 25.96 -17.35 -5.29
N SER A 356 24.75 -17.85 -5.05
CA SER A 356 24.54 -19.27 -4.72
C SER A 356 24.57 -20.12 -5.99
N GLY A 357 25.77 -20.54 -6.41
CA GLY A 357 25.95 -21.51 -7.48
C GLY A 357 27.42 -21.74 -7.83
N GLU A 358 28.16 -22.43 -6.94
CA GLU A 358 29.20 -23.36 -7.40
C GLU A 358 28.54 -24.67 -7.85
#